data_AF-A0A2H5Z8D5-F1
#
_entry.id   AF-A0A2H5Z8D5-F1
#
_cell.length_a   1.000
_cell.length_b   1.000
_cell.length_c   1.000
_cell.angle_alpha   90.00
_cell.angle_beta   90.00
_cell.angle_gamma   90.00
#
_symmetry.space_group_name_H-M   'P 1'
#
loop_
_entity.id
_entity.type
_entity.pdbx_description
1 polymer ?
#
loop_
_entity_poly.entity_id
_entity_poly.type
_entity_poly.pdbx_seq_one_letter_code
_entity_poly.pdbx_strand_id
1 'polypeptide(L)'
;MLTTDLEHPTLPTGSLLGALKYPPLQRWSDRGGASRIIGDAWARYVVGYLEPLVGGPIDLWEGRGTLRALIPLDLDSSLKGTLPRRVRIPDLLLVIEEPAGMFVRALDAKFDISVAEAEQVSIQNLERLLAGSESIARRVMTVSRCGRLMTGEGGVAAPEHWSTRALLPKLDGRDARLHRRQVLCLPVRPPDLFRTVPEAQLVGQLARLDRLPVSPAQDLAVATYYLRLVCACRWCYTEERKPLLDVGEFRVVDDEFAAALAERIAGASSAFQVVEVWTQQVEPIQRARRELEPFLEPPVSKEEVKTLLACYGNLGGASGLRGVLRTLRERYRIRLVEQVGVIPASQAAESVAQRARELATLQRELRSWALEELRRIVIESRAAPLPGTSQVSHT
;
A
#
# COMPACT_ATOMS: atom_id res chain seq x y z
N MET A 1 -0.26 -13.79 24.70
CA MET A 1 0.42 -13.98 23.40
C MET A 1 0.60 -15.47 23.17
N LEU A 2 0.35 -15.91 21.95
CA LEU A 2 0.52 -17.28 21.51
C LEU A 2 2.01 -17.64 21.43
N THR A 3 2.34 -18.87 21.84
CA THR A 3 3.69 -19.45 21.71
C THR A 3 3.78 -20.47 20.59
N THR A 4 2.63 -20.95 20.11
CA THR A 4 2.45 -21.94 19.03
C THR A 4 1.28 -21.52 18.16
N ASP A 5 1.04 -22.24 17.05
CA ASP A 5 -0.15 -22.01 16.24
C ASP A 5 -1.44 -22.24 17.04
N LEU A 6 -2.50 -21.53 16.68
CA LEU A 6 -3.82 -21.65 17.29
C LEU A 6 -4.74 -22.42 16.35
N GLU A 7 -5.20 -23.59 16.77
CA GLU A 7 -6.18 -24.39 16.04
C GLU A 7 -7.61 -24.01 16.46
N HIS A 8 -8.50 -23.83 15.48
CA HIS A 8 -9.90 -23.54 15.74
C HIS A 8 -10.78 -23.84 14.52
N PRO A 9 -11.97 -24.47 14.68
CA PRO A 9 -12.82 -24.89 13.56
C PRO A 9 -13.43 -23.73 12.76
N THR A 10 -13.51 -22.52 13.34
CA THR A 10 -14.03 -21.34 12.61
C THR A 10 -12.99 -20.74 11.65
N LEU A 11 -11.73 -21.15 11.74
CA LEU A 11 -10.67 -20.70 10.86
C LEU A 11 -10.72 -21.49 9.54
N PRO A 12 -10.53 -20.85 8.37
CA PRO A 12 -10.74 -21.48 7.06
C PRO A 12 -9.85 -22.70 6.78
N THR A 13 -8.74 -22.83 7.51
CA THR A 13 -7.78 -23.94 7.36
C THR A 13 -7.64 -24.76 8.65
N GLY A 14 -8.52 -24.54 9.64
CA GLY A 14 -8.42 -25.13 10.97
C GLY A 14 -7.32 -24.56 11.86
N SER A 15 -6.46 -23.66 11.37
CA SER A 15 -5.38 -23.03 12.15
C SER A 15 -5.13 -21.57 11.77
N LEU A 16 -4.59 -20.78 12.70
CA LEU A 16 -4.37 -19.34 12.53
C LEU A 16 -3.24 -19.07 11.53
N LEU A 17 -2.17 -19.87 11.56
CA LEU A 17 -1.10 -19.79 10.57
C LEU A 17 -1.62 -20.06 9.16
N GLY A 18 -2.39 -21.14 9.02
CA GLY A 18 -2.96 -21.53 7.75
C GLY A 18 -3.93 -20.48 7.24
N ALA A 19 -4.74 -19.88 8.12
CA ALA A 19 -5.65 -18.81 7.78
C ALA A 19 -4.93 -17.55 7.30
N LEU A 20 -3.87 -17.11 7.99
CA LEU A 20 -3.05 -15.96 7.58
C LEU A 20 -2.34 -16.18 6.23
N LYS A 21 -2.05 -17.45 5.89
CA LYS A 21 -1.45 -17.86 4.62
C LYS A 21 -2.47 -18.31 3.58
N TYR A 22 -3.76 -18.22 3.88
CA TYR A 22 -4.80 -18.73 3.00
C TYR A 22 -4.93 -17.82 1.77
N PRO A 23 -4.63 -18.31 0.55
CA PRO A 23 -4.53 -17.44 -0.62
C PRO A 23 -5.81 -16.67 -0.97
N PRO A 24 -7.03 -17.23 -0.82
CA PRO A 24 -8.26 -16.45 -0.99
C PRO A 24 -8.34 -15.26 -0.03
N LEU A 25 -8.09 -15.46 1.26
CA LEU A 25 -8.13 -14.37 2.24
C LEU A 25 -7.10 -13.28 1.92
N GLN A 26 -5.86 -13.67 1.61
CA GLN A 26 -4.82 -12.70 1.23
C GLN A 26 -5.25 -11.85 0.03
N ARG A 27 -5.77 -12.48 -1.04
CA ARG A 27 -6.23 -11.77 -2.23
C ARG A 27 -7.36 -10.80 -1.92
N TRP A 28 -8.38 -11.20 -1.15
CA TRP A 28 -9.51 -10.33 -0.83
C TRP A 28 -9.12 -9.20 0.11
N SER A 29 -8.34 -9.51 1.16
CA SER A 29 -7.88 -8.50 2.12
C SER A 29 -6.96 -7.46 1.46
N ASP A 30 -6.11 -7.89 0.53
CA ASP A 30 -5.16 -7.00 -0.14
C ASP A 30 -5.83 -6.09 -1.16
N ARG A 31 -6.93 -6.53 -1.80
CA ARG A 31 -7.82 -5.64 -2.56
C ARG A 31 -8.47 -4.58 -1.67
N GLY A 32 -8.71 -4.91 -0.39
CA GLY A 32 -9.11 -3.97 0.65
C GLY A 32 -7.96 -3.14 1.24
N GLY A 33 -6.72 -3.32 0.75
CA GLY A 33 -5.55 -2.57 1.19
C GLY A 33 -4.85 -3.10 2.44
N ALA A 34 -5.18 -4.31 2.92
CA ALA A 34 -4.64 -4.85 4.18
C ALA A 34 -3.11 -4.83 4.26
N SER A 35 -2.41 -5.35 3.25
CA SER A 35 -0.93 -5.36 3.23
C SER A 35 -0.32 -3.97 3.34
N ARG A 36 -0.91 -2.95 2.70
CA ARG A 36 -0.47 -1.54 2.83
C ARG A 36 -0.79 -0.99 4.23
N ILE A 37 -2.00 -1.18 4.72
CA ILE A 37 -2.42 -0.69 6.05
C ILE A 37 -1.52 -1.26 7.16
N ILE A 38 -1.27 -2.56 7.12
CA ILE A 38 -0.41 -3.26 8.09
C ILE A 38 1.05 -2.79 7.95
N GLY A 39 1.55 -2.69 6.71
CA GLY A 39 2.90 -2.19 6.43
C GLY A 39 3.13 -0.77 6.92
N ASP A 40 2.22 0.16 6.57
CA ASP A 40 2.30 1.57 6.98
C ASP A 40 2.22 1.71 8.51
N ALA A 41 1.33 0.95 9.18
CA ALA A 41 1.24 0.93 10.64
C ALA A 41 2.53 0.41 11.27
N TRP A 42 3.13 -0.64 10.69
CA TRP A 42 4.40 -1.20 11.14
C TRP A 42 5.56 -0.23 10.98
N ALA A 43 5.71 0.40 9.81
CA ALA A 43 6.76 1.38 9.56
C ALA A 43 6.69 2.56 10.54
N ARG A 44 5.48 3.08 10.81
CA ARG A 44 5.27 4.13 11.82
C ARG A 44 5.59 3.66 13.23
N TYR A 45 5.24 2.42 13.57
CA TYR A 45 5.58 1.85 14.88
C TYR A 45 7.09 1.72 15.07
N VAL A 46 7.81 1.23 14.06
CA VAL A 46 9.28 1.13 14.08
C VAL A 46 9.91 2.51 14.31
N VAL A 47 9.43 3.54 13.62
CA VAL A 47 9.88 4.92 13.83
C VAL A 47 9.64 5.36 15.27
N GLY A 48 8.40 5.25 15.76
CA GLY A 48 8.05 5.64 17.12
C GLY A 48 8.77 4.84 18.21
N TYR A 49 9.20 3.62 17.91
CA TYR A 49 10.00 2.79 18.81
C TYR A 49 11.47 3.23 18.86
N LEU A 50 12.06 3.58 17.71
CA LEU A 50 13.48 3.93 17.60
C LEU A 50 13.79 5.41 17.87
N GLU A 51 12.84 6.31 17.59
CA GLU A 51 13.02 7.75 17.77
C GLU A 51 13.40 8.14 19.22
N PRO A 52 12.79 7.58 20.28
CA PRO A 52 13.20 7.84 21.66
C PRO A 52 14.62 7.37 22.00
N LEU A 53 15.22 6.50 21.19
CA LEU A 53 16.59 6.00 21.38
C LEU A 53 17.65 6.95 20.80
N VAL A 54 17.25 7.98 20.07
CA VAL A 54 18.17 8.98 19.52
C VAL A 54 18.87 9.73 20.65
N GLY A 55 20.20 9.80 20.58
CA GLY A 55 21.09 10.31 21.62
C GLY A 55 21.53 9.24 22.63
N GLY A 56 20.92 8.06 22.62
CA GLY A 56 21.20 6.96 23.53
C GLY A 56 22.05 5.84 22.89
N PRO A 57 22.58 4.92 23.72
CA PRO A 57 23.30 3.76 23.24
C PRO A 57 22.36 2.78 22.51
N ILE A 58 22.87 2.16 21.46
CA ILE A 58 22.22 1.09 20.72
C ILE A 58 23.20 -0.07 20.49
N ASP A 59 22.65 -1.28 20.48
CA ASP A 59 23.35 -2.52 20.10
C ASP A 59 22.51 -3.17 19.00
N LEU A 60 22.76 -2.78 17.74
CA LEU A 60 22.01 -3.24 16.59
C LEU A 60 22.93 -4.03 15.65
N TRP A 61 22.62 -5.32 15.49
CA TRP A 61 23.35 -6.26 14.63
C TRP A 61 24.82 -6.39 15.06
N GLU A 62 25.73 -5.71 14.36
CA GLU A 62 27.17 -5.65 14.67
C GLU A 62 27.61 -4.23 15.11
N GLY A 63 26.68 -3.29 15.22
CA GLY A 63 26.94 -1.90 15.57
C GLY A 63 26.63 -1.62 17.04
N ARG A 64 27.68 -1.36 17.82
CA ARG A 64 27.58 -0.82 19.17
C ARG A 64 28.00 0.63 19.16
N GLY A 65 27.07 1.50 19.54
CA GLY A 65 27.31 2.93 19.42
C GLY A 65 26.17 3.76 19.98
N THR A 66 26.19 5.04 19.66
CA THR A 66 25.11 5.97 19.99
C THR A 66 24.29 6.23 18.74
N LEU A 67 22.96 6.06 18.80
CA LEU A 67 22.09 6.44 17.69
C LEU A 67 22.04 7.96 17.60
N ARG A 68 22.63 8.55 16.56
CA ARG A 68 22.68 10.01 16.38
C ARG A 68 21.50 10.57 15.63
N ALA A 69 20.96 9.82 14.67
CA ALA A 69 19.69 10.15 14.04
C ALA A 69 19.01 8.94 13.43
N LEU A 70 17.70 9.12 13.27
CA LEU A 70 16.81 8.28 12.48
C LEU A 70 16.28 9.12 11.32
N ILE A 71 16.42 8.65 10.09
CA ILE A 71 15.92 9.34 8.90
C ILE A 71 14.87 8.46 8.23
N PRO A 72 13.56 8.76 8.39
CA PRO A 72 12.49 8.00 7.75
C PRO A 72 12.37 8.39 6.28
N LEU A 73 12.79 7.50 5.39
CA LEU A 73 12.77 7.76 3.95
C LEU A 73 11.37 7.60 3.35
N ASP A 74 10.63 6.56 3.76
CA ASP A 74 9.32 6.25 3.17
C ASP A 74 8.19 7.17 3.71
N LEU A 75 8.34 7.66 4.94
CA LEU A 75 7.36 8.57 5.57
C LEU A 75 7.60 10.05 5.23
N ASP A 76 8.75 10.40 4.65
CA ASP A 76 9.08 11.79 4.33
C ASP A 76 8.61 12.18 2.92
N SER A 77 7.48 12.91 2.87
CA SER A 77 6.92 13.40 1.62
C SER A 77 7.83 14.35 0.83
N SER A 78 8.79 15.02 1.48
CA SER A 78 9.73 15.93 0.80
C SER A 78 10.79 15.20 -0.02
N LEU A 79 10.98 13.89 0.20
CA LEU A 79 11.89 13.06 -0.59
C LEU A 79 11.20 12.46 -1.84
N LYS A 80 9.88 12.63 -1.98
CA LYS A 80 9.14 12.15 -3.16
C LYS A 80 9.63 12.87 -4.41
N GLY A 81 10.26 12.11 -5.32
CA GLY A 81 10.78 12.63 -6.59
C GLY A 81 12.28 12.91 -6.61
N THR A 82 12.96 12.92 -5.45
CA THR A 82 14.43 13.04 -5.35
C THR A 82 15.13 11.68 -5.22
N LEU A 83 14.36 10.59 -5.24
CA LEU A 83 14.85 9.24 -5.04
C LEU A 83 15.38 8.66 -6.37
N PRO A 84 16.57 8.06 -6.37
CA PRO A 84 17.21 7.58 -7.59
C PRO A 84 16.40 6.44 -8.21
N ARG A 85 16.33 6.44 -9.54
CA ARG A 85 15.68 5.35 -10.28
C ARG A 85 16.54 4.08 -10.16
N ARG A 86 15.89 2.91 -10.06
CA ARG A 86 16.52 1.58 -10.00
C ARG A 86 17.31 1.28 -8.71
N VAL A 87 17.13 2.08 -7.66
CA VAL A 87 17.64 1.78 -6.32
C VAL A 87 16.46 1.28 -5.48
N ARG A 88 16.69 0.25 -4.67
CA ARG A 88 15.70 -0.20 -3.69
C ARG A 88 15.77 0.73 -2.48
N ILE A 89 14.66 1.33 -2.08
CA ILE A 89 14.69 2.33 -1.03
C ILE A 89 14.32 1.63 0.27
N PRO A 90 15.18 1.64 1.30
CA PRO A 90 14.81 1.15 2.63
C PRO A 90 13.86 2.16 3.29
N ASP A 91 13.08 1.71 4.26
CA ASP A 91 12.14 2.59 4.97
C ASP A 91 12.87 3.65 5.81
N LEU A 92 14.03 3.31 6.36
CA LEU A 92 14.76 4.10 7.36
C LEU A 92 16.27 4.06 7.12
N LEU A 93 16.96 5.15 7.47
CA LEU A 93 18.40 5.17 7.69
C LEU A 93 18.71 5.44 9.16
N LEU A 94 19.65 4.68 9.70
CA LEU A 94 20.22 4.86 11.03
C LEU A 94 21.59 5.51 10.89
N VAL A 95 21.81 6.62 11.61
CA VAL A 95 23.14 7.23 11.73
C VAL A 95 23.66 6.92 13.13
N ILE A 96 24.73 6.14 13.20
CA ILE A 96 25.25 5.56 14.44
C ILE A 96 26.69 6.06 14.65
N GLU A 97 26.98 6.57 15.83
CA GLU A 97 28.35 6.86 16.25
C GLU A 97 28.94 5.65 16.95
N GLU A 98 29.93 5.02 16.32
CA GLU A 98 30.67 3.89 16.83
C GLU A 98 32.12 4.32 17.17
N PRO A 99 32.89 3.55 17.95
CA PRO A 99 34.29 3.89 18.26
C PRO A 99 35.17 4.13 17.03
N ALA A 100 34.86 3.45 15.92
CA ALA A 100 35.57 3.57 14.65
C ALA A 100 35.14 4.78 13.80
N GLY A 101 34.02 5.42 14.12
CA GLY A 101 33.49 6.58 13.38
C GLY A 101 31.99 6.58 13.22
N MET A 102 31.50 7.41 12.29
CA MET A 102 30.08 7.55 11.98
C MET A 102 29.66 6.55 10.91
N PHE A 103 28.68 5.70 11.21
CA PHE A 103 28.12 4.71 10.31
C PHE A 103 26.70 5.08 9.90
N VAL A 104 26.39 4.88 8.61
CA VAL A 104 25.03 4.84 8.10
C VAL A 104 24.67 3.40 7.85
N ARG A 105 23.51 2.98 8.35
CA ARG A 105 22.97 1.64 8.12
C ARG A 105 21.53 1.74 7.65
N ALA A 106 21.16 0.91 6.68
CA ALA A 106 19.79 0.81 6.19
C ALA A 106 18.96 -0.04 7.16
N LEU A 107 17.72 0.40 7.42
CA LEU A 107 16.74 -0.36 8.16
C LEU A 107 15.44 -0.40 7.37
N ASP A 108 14.92 -1.59 7.13
CA ASP A 108 13.67 -1.79 6.41
C ASP A 108 12.63 -2.44 7.34
N ALA A 109 11.42 -1.89 7.41
CA ALA A 109 10.36 -2.33 8.31
C ALA A 109 9.48 -3.37 7.61
N LYS A 110 9.72 -4.65 7.87
CA LYS A 110 8.90 -5.75 7.32
C LYS A 110 8.04 -6.40 8.39
N PHE A 111 6.72 -6.29 8.24
CA PHE A 111 5.78 -6.97 9.12
C PHE A 111 5.86 -8.51 8.97
N ASP A 112 6.04 -9.00 7.75
CA ASP A 112 6.30 -10.41 7.45
C ASP A 112 7.74 -10.57 6.96
N ILE A 113 8.57 -11.27 7.73
CA ILE A 113 9.98 -11.46 7.40
C ILE A 113 10.19 -12.33 6.16
N SER A 114 9.20 -13.13 5.74
CA SER A 114 9.32 -14.00 4.56
C SER A 114 9.37 -13.23 3.23
N VAL A 115 8.92 -11.97 3.23
CA VAL A 115 8.96 -11.08 2.06
C VAL A 115 10.11 -10.07 2.12
N ALA A 116 11.03 -10.21 3.09
CA ALA A 116 12.17 -9.32 3.22
C ALA A 116 13.18 -9.52 2.09
N GLU A 117 13.60 -8.41 1.47
CA GLU A 117 14.59 -8.40 0.40
C GLU A 117 15.93 -7.90 0.93
N ALA A 118 16.94 -8.77 1.01
CA ALA A 118 18.27 -8.40 1.53
C ALA A 118 18.97 -7.30 0.73
N GLU A 119 18.68 -7.19 -0.57
CA GLU A 119 19.22 -6.12 -1.41
C GLU A 119 18.84 -4.73 -0.87
N GLN A 120 17.64 -4.56 -0.31
CA GLN A 120 17.17 -3.26 0.23
C GLN A 120 18.07 -2.74 1.36
N VAL A 121 18.62 -3.65 2.16
CA VAL A 121 19.40 -3.34 3.36
C VAL A 121 20.92 -3.56 3.18
N SER A 122 21.34 -3.88 1.95
CA SER A 122 22.74 -4.12 1.62
C SER A 122 23.57 -2.83 1.59
N ILE A 123 24.87 -2.95 1.89
CA ILE A 123 25.83 -1.84 1.83
C ILE A 123 25.86 -1.24 0.42
N GLN A 124 25.89 -2.08 -0.61
CA GLN A 124 25.99 -1.63 -2.00
C GLN A 124 24.76 -0.83 -2.43
N ASN A 125 23.56 -1.24 -2.00
CA ASN A 125 22.34 -0.49 -2.28
C ASN A 125 22.31 0.84 -1.53
N LEU A 126 22.77 0.87 -0.27
CA LEU A 126 22.90 2.09 0.52
C LEU A 126 23.90 3.08 -0.11
N GLU A 127 25.06 2.60 -0.56
CA GLU A 127 26.05 3.43 -1.27
C GLU A 127 25.46 4.03 -2.55
N ARG A 128 24.74 3.22 -3.34
CA ARG A 128 24.03 3.71 -4.54
C ARG A 128 22.96 4.74 -4.19
N LEU A 129 22.24 4.57 -3.09
CA LEU A 129 21.22 5.50 -2.63
C LEU A 129 21.84 6.85 -2.26
N LEU A 130 22.92 6.84 -1.47
CA LEU A 130 23.63 8.05 -1.04
C LEU A 130 24.31 8.76 -2.22
N ALA A 131 24.93 8.02 -3.14
CA ALA A 131 25.51 8.59 -4.36
C ALA A 131 24.45 9.13 -5.33
N GLY A 132 23.27 8.50 -5.38
CA GLY A 132 22.18 8.84 -6.30
C GLY A 132 21.22 9.92 -5.80
N SER A 133 21.32 10.36 -4.54
CA SER A 133 20.44 11.38 -3.97
C SER A 133 21.19 12.36 -3.08
N GLU A 134 21.48 13.55 -3.62
CA GLU A 134 22.15 14.62 -2.88
C GLU A 134 21.33 15.07 -1.66
N SER A 135 19.99 15.08 -1.75
CA SER A 135 19.10 15.44 -0.64
C SER A 135 19.28 14.50 0.56
N ILE A 136 19.30 13.18 0.31
CA ILE A 136 19.50 12.18 1.37
C ILE A 136 20.92 12.26 1.91
N ALA A 137 21.93 12.35 1.03
CA ALA A 137 23.32 12.47 1.44
C ALA A 137 23.55 13.70 2.34
N ARG A 138 22.99 14.86 1.97
CA ARG A 138 23.10 16.10 2.75
C ARG A 138 22.44 15.98 4.13
N ARG A 139 21.27 15.34 4.22
CA ARG A 139 20.59 15.08 5.49
C ARG A 139 21.44 14.23 6.42
N VAL A 140 22.00 13.15 5.91
CA VAL A 140 22.92 12.31 6.66
C VAL A 140 24.13 13.11 7.14
N MET A 141 24.80 13.83 6.23
CA MET A 141 25.98 14.64 6.53
C MET A 141 25.75 15.74 7.57
N THR A 142 24.54 16.32 7.61
CA THR A 142 24.16 17.34 8.61
C THR A 142 24.18 16.78 10.02
N VAL A 143 23.84 15.49 10.17
CA VAL A 143 23.85 14.79 11.47
C VAL A 143 25.25 14.35 11.84
N SER A 144 26.09 13.97 10.86
CA SER A 144 27.39 13.32 11.11
C SER A 144 28.36 14.15 11.94
N ARG A 145 28.18 15.48 12.05
CA ARG A 145 28.94 16.52 12.81
C ARG A 145 30.47 16.52 12.74
N CYS A 146 31.17 15.39 12.67
CA CYS A 146 32.62 15.25 12.51
C CYS A 146 32.95 13.91 11.81
N GLY A 147 33.81 13.93 10.78
CA GLY A 147 34.53 12.74 10.31
C GLY A 147 34.01 12.03 9.04
N ARG A 148 34.77 11.00 8.64
CA ARG A 148 34.50 10.13 7.49
C ARG A 148 33.25 9.30 7.76
N LEU A 149 32.19 9.53 7.00
CA LEU A 149 30.99 8.71 7.01
C LEU A 149 31.27 7.36 6.36
N MET A 150 30.95 6.28 7.06
CA MET A 150 31.08 4.91 6.57
C MET A 150 29.70 4.27 6.40
N THR A 151 29.59 3.34 5.46
CA THR A 151 28.39 2.50 5.29
C THR A 151 28.61 1.18 6.04
N GLY A 152 27.60 0.74 6.79
CA GLY A 152 27.62 -0.53 7.52
C GLY A 152 26.51 -1.47 7.07
N GLU A 153 26.61 -2.75 7.45
CA GLU A 153 25.55 -3.73 7.21
C GLU A 153 24.23 -3.25 7.85
N GLY A 154 23.18 -3.22 7.04
CA GLY A 154 21.82 -2.95 7.48
C GLY A 154 21.07 -4.21 7.89
N GLY A 155 19.78 -4.03 8.15
CA GLY A 155 18.90 -5.13 8.51
C GLY A 155 17.43 -4.75 8.48
N VAL A 156 16.60 -5.64 9.00
CA VAL A 156 15.14 -5.58 8.90
C VAL A 156 14.53 -5.51 10.30
N ALA A 157 13.62 -4.57 10.52
CA ALA A 157 12.78 -4.54 11.72
C ALA A 157 11.51 -5.36 11.47
N ALA A 158 11.30 -6.39 12.29
CA ALA A 158 10.12 -7.25 12.25
C ALA A 158 9.44 -7.32 13.62
N PRO A 159 8.12 -7.56 13.67
CA PRO A 159 7.42 -7.68 14.94
C PRO A 159 7.91 -8.91 15.69
N GLU A 160 8.15 -8.75 16.99
CA GLU A 160 8.41 -9.85 17.91
C GLU A 160 7.11 -10.62 18.13
N HIS A 161 6.86 -11.55 17.22
CA HIS A 161 5.67 -12.35 17.15
C HIS A 161 6.05 -13.81 16.87
N TRP A 162 5.23 -14.76 17.30
CA TRP A 162 5.57 -16.18 17.19
C TRP A 162 5.80 -16.62 15.73
N SER A 163 5.08 -16.04 14.77
CA SER A 163 5.29 -16.34 13.34
C SER A 163 6.64 -15.85 12.83
N THR A 164 7.10 -14.68 13.27
CA THR A 164 8.46 -14.19 12.99
C THR A 164 9.48 -15.15 13.59
N ARG A 165 9.32 -15.51 14.87
CA ARG A 165 10.21 -16.45 15.57
C ARG A 165 10.28 -17.82 14.88
N ALA A 166 9.18 -18.32 14.35
CA ALA A 166 9.12 -19.58 13.62
C ALA A 166 9.85 -19.53 12.25
N LEU A 167 10.00 -18.33 11.68
CA LEU A 167 10.69 -18.11 10.41
C LEU A 167 12.19 -17.83 10.58
N LEU A 168 12.62 -17.25 11.71
CA LEU A 168 14.03 -16.90 11.95
C LEU A 168 15.02 -18.06 11.73
N PRO A 169 14.78 -19.30 12.18
CA PRO A 169 15.74 -20.39 11.96
C PRO A 169 15.99 -20.73 10.49
N LYS A 170 15.05 -20.38 9.59
CA LYS A 170 15.17 -20.62 8.15
C LYS A 170 16.05 -19.58 7.45
N LEU A 171 16.34 -18.46 8.12
CA LEU A 171 17.18 -17.37 7.61
C LEU A 171 18.69 -17.65 7.74
N ASP A 172 19.08 -18.77 8.36
CA ASP A 172 20.49 -19.18 8.43
C ASP A 172 20.78 -20.38 7.49
N GLY A 173 19.88 -20.66 6.54
CA GLY A 173 20.05 -21.70 5.51
C GLY A 173 21.07 -21.31 4.43
N ARG A 174 21.59 -22.30 3.68
CA ARG A 174 22.62 -22.11 2.63
C ARG A 174 22.25 -21.08 1.54
N ASP A 175 20.96 -20.91 1.27
CA ASP A 175 20.43 -19.97 0.26
C ASP A 175 19.79 -18.73 0.88
N ALA A 176 19.97 -18.51 2.19
CA ALA A 176 19.36 -17.39 2.88
C ALA A 176 19.98 -16.07 2.43
N ARG A 177 19.14 -15.17 1.93
CA ARG A 177 19.56 -13.85 1.46
C ARG A 177 19.80 -12.88 2.62
N LEU A 178 19.13 -13.11 3.75
CA LEU A 178 19.18 -12.29 4.96
C LEU A 178 19.54 -13.20 6.13
N HIS A 179 20.50 -12.82 6.96
CA HIS A 179 20.88 -13.58 8.15
C HIS A 179 19.99 -13.25 9.34
N ARG A 180 19.81 -14.20 10.26
CA ARG A 180 19.05 -13.96 11.50
C ARG A 180 19.59 -12.77 12.29
N ARG A 181 20.92 -12.59 12.31
CA ARG A 181 21.58 -11.45 13.00
C ARG A 181 21.19 -10.08 12.45
N GLN A 182 20.63 -10.02 11.24
CA GLN A 182 20.16 -8.78 10.60
C GLN A 182 18.69 -8.48 10.91
N VAL A 183 18.01 -9.33 11.67
CA VAL A 183 16.59 -9.14 12.02
C VAL A 183 16.47 -8.56 13.42
N LEU A 184 16.03 -7.31 13.49
CA LEU A 184 15.65 -6.64 14.72
C LEU A 184 14.20 -6.99 15.06
N CYS A 185 13.99 -7.87 16.02
CA CYS A 185 12.65 -8.19 16.51
C CYS A 185 12.22 -7.14 17.54
N LEU A 186 11.18 -6.35 17.23
CA LEU A 186 10.69 -5.32 18.15
C LEU A 186 9.43 -5.80 18.87
N PRO A 187 9.36 -5.69 20.21
CA PRO A 187 8.15 -6.00 20.95
C PRO A 187 7.04 -5.05 20.53
N VAL A 188 5.84 -5.59 20.33
CA VAL A 188 4.67 -4.80 19.93
C VAL A 188 3.39 -5.41 20.48
N ARG A 189 2.53 -4.57 21.04
CA ARG A 189 1.17 -4.96 21.40
C ARG A 189 0.20 -4.51 20.30
N PRO A 190 -0.81 -5.31 19.94
CA PRO A 190 -1.75 -4.95 18.88
C PRO A 190 -2.42 -3.57 19.06
N PRO A 191 -2.85 -3.15 20.27
CA PRO A 191 -3.42 -1.82 20.47
C PRO A 191 -2.46 -0.68 20.16
N ASP A 192 -1.16 -0.86 20.39
CA ASP A 192 -0.15 0.16 20.12
C ASP A 192 0.10 0.30 18.61
N LEU A 193 0.14 -0.84 17.90
CA LEU A 193 0.35 -0.88 16.45
C LEU A 193 -0.84 -0.32 15.66
N PHE A 194 -2.06 -0.72 16.03
CA PHE A 194 -3.26 -0.45 15.23
C PHE A 194 -4.10 0.72 15.78
N ARG A 195 -3.61 1.47 16.77
CA ARG A 195 -4.33 2.58 17.43
C ARG A 195 -4.95 3.57 16.45
N THR A 196 -4.24 3.91 15.38
CA THR A 196 -4.64 4.93 14.40
C THR A 196 -5.20 4.32 13.11
N VAL A 197 -5.48 3.02 13.09
CA VAL A 197 -6.02 2.32 11.92
C VAL A 197 -7.55 2.25 12.07
N PRO A 198 -8.33 2.98 11.25
CA PRO A 198 -9.79 2.98 11.36
C PRO A 198 -10.40 1.57 11.26
N GLU A 199 -9.91 0.75 10.34
CA GLU A 199 -10.37 -0.63 10.14
C GLU A 199 -10.17 -1.50 11.39
N ALA A 200 -9.15 -1.20 12.20
CA ALA A 200 -8.89 -1.95 13.43
C ALA A 200 -9.97 -1.75 14.50
N GLN A 201 -10.76 -0.67 14.42
CA GLN A 201 -11.89 -0.44 15.33
C GLN A 201 -13.01 -1.47 15.13
N LEU A 202 -13.11 -2.06 13.94
CA LEU A 202 -14.13 -3.06 13.60
C LEU A 202 -13.69 -4.52 13.86
N VAL A 203 -12.40 -4.74 14.14
CA VAL A 203 -11.84 -6.08 14.45
C VAL A 203 -12.62 -6.80 15.54
N GLY A 204 -13.00 -6.07 16.59
CA GLY A 204 -13.75 -6.62 17.71
C GLY A 204 -15.13 -7.16 17.33
N GLN A 205 -15.76 -6.64 16.26
CA GLN A 205 -17.06 -7.13 15.81
C GLN A 205 -16.96 -8.54 15.23
N LEU A 206 -15.97 -8.78 14.37
CA LEU A 206 -15.71 -10.08 13.78
C LEU A 206 -15.15 -11.08 14.80
N ALA A 207 -14.23 -10.64 15.67
CA ALA A 207 -13.62 -11.54 16.66
C ALA A 207 -14.62 -12.13 17.66
N ARG A 208 -15.69 -11.38 17.99
CA ARG A 208 -16.77 -11.87 18.85
C ARG A 208 -17.56 -13.03 18.24
N LEU A 209 -17.58 -13.14 16.92
CA LEU A 209 -18.31 -14.20 16.23
C LEU A 209 -17.62 -15.55 16.41
N ASP A 210 -16.30 -15.59 16.21
CA ASP A 210 -15.52 -16.83 16.30
C ASP A 210 -15.21 -17.25 17.74
N ARG A 211 -15.16 -16.31 18.68
CA ARG A 211 -14.86 -16.55 20.12
C ARG A 211 -13.58 -17.35 20.35
N LEU A 212 -12.52 -17.01 19.59
CA LEU A 212 -11.20 -17.61 19.79
C LEU A 212 -10.73 -17.46 21.25
N PRO A 213 -9.94 -18.41 21.78
CA PRO A 213 -9.47 -18.39 23.17
C PRO A 213 -8.49 -17.25 23.50
N VAL A 214 -8.03 -16.51 22.49
CA VAL A 214 -7.13 -15.36 22.63
C VAL A 214 -7.74 -14.15 21.93
N SER A 215 -7.77 -13.01 22.62
CA SER A 215 -8.33 -11.78 22.09
C SER A 215 -7.40 -11.09 21.08
N PRO A 216 -7.92 -10.41 20.04
CA PRO A 216 -7.12 -9.55 19.16
C PRO A 216 -6.30 -8.50 19.90
N ALA A 217 -6.77 -8.01 21.06
CA ALA A 217 -6.00 -7.03 21.85
C ALA A 217 -4.73 -7.63 22.51
N GLN A 218 -4.66 -8.96 22.63
CA GLN A 218 -3.61 -9.68 23.35
C GLN A 218 -2.57 -10.33 22.42
N ASP A 219 -2.91 -10.56 21.15
CA ASP A 219 -2.06 -11.28 20.21
C ASP A 219 -2.07 -10.68 18.81
N LEU A 220 -0.88 -10.51 18.25
CA LEU A 220 -0.68 -9.82 16.97
C LEU A 220 -1.16 -10.64 15.78
N ALA A 221 -0.99 -11.96 15.75
CA ALA A 221 -1.54 -12.77 14.65
C ALA A 221 -3.06 -12.74 14.65
N VAL A 222 -3.68 -12.82 15.84
CA VAL A 222 -5.15 -12.75 15.96
C VAL A 222 -5.64 -11.39 15.48
N ALA A 223 -5.03 -10.29 15.93
CA ALA A 223 -5.36 -8.95 15.43
C ALA A 223 -5.20 -8.81 13.91
N THR A 224 -4.09 -9.33 13.38
CA THR A 224 -3.78 -9.27 11.94
C THR A 224 -4.79 -10.06 11.12
N TYR A 225 -5.17 -11.24 11.58
CA TYR A 225 -6.17 -12.09 10.93
C TYR A 225 -7.51 -11.35 10.82
N TYR A 226 -8.01 -10.81 11.93
CA TYR A 226 -9.28 -10.07 11.89
C TYR A 226 -9.18 -8.75 11.14
N LEU A 227 -8.06 -8.04 11.20
CA LEU A 227 -7.86 -6.84 10.40
C LEU A 227 -7.92 -7.17 8.90
N ARG A 228 -7.31 -8.27 8.47
CA ARG A 228 -7.42 -8.76 7.09
C ARG A 228 -8.87 -9.07 6.71
N LEU A 229 -9.65 -9.68 7.60
CA LEU A 229 -11.07 -9.92 7.36
C LEU A 229 -11.87 -8.61 7.24
N VAL A 230 -11.63 -7.62 8.12
CA VAL A 230 -12.27 -6.30 8.01
C VAL A 230 -11.94 -5.64 6.66
N CYS A 231 -10.67 -5.65 6.24
CA CYS A 231 -10.27 -5.11 4.94
C CYS A 231 -10.95 -5.85 3.77
N ALA A 232 -11.08 -7.17 3.85
CA ALA A 232 -11.81 -7.95 2.84
C ALA A 232 -13.29 -7.57 2.79
N CYS A 233 -13.95 -7.39 3.94
CA CYS A 233 -15.31 -6.87 4.04
C CYS A 233 -15.43 -5.46 3.46
N ARG A 234 -14.49 -4.56 3.75
CA ARG A 234 -14.46 -3.18 3.22
C ARG A 234 -14.37 -3.17 1.70
N TRP A 235 -13.57 -4.07 1.14
CA TRP A 235 -13.51 -4.27 -0.31
C TRP A 235 -14.84 -4.76 -0.87
N CYS A 236 -15.47 -5.78 -0.27
CA CYS A 236 -16.77 -6.27 -0.73
C CYS A 236 -17.85 -5.18 -0.66
N TYR A 237 -17.90 -4.43 0.45
CA TYR A 237 -18.79 -3.26 0.61
C TYR A 237 -18.59 -2.24 -0.51
N THR A 238 -17.32 -1.97 -0.85
CA THR A 238 -16.96 -1.05 -1.92
C THR A 238 -17.42 -1.57 -3.28
N GLU A 239 -17.19 -2.85 -3.60
CA GLU A 239 -17.64 -3.43 -4.86
C GLU A 239 -19.16 -3.42 -5.00
N GLU A 240 -19.89 -3.70 -3.92
CA GLU A 240 -21.35 -3.72 -3.89
C GLU A 240 -21.96 -2.33 -4.15
N ARG A 241 -21.31 -1.25 -3.72
CA ARG A 241 -21.88 0.12 -3.78
C ARG A 241 -21.27 1.01 -4.84
N LYS A 242 -20.00 0.82 -5.17
CA LYS A 242 -19.31 1.65 -6.16
C LYS A 242 -19.95 1.45 -7.53
N PRO A 243 -20.54 2.48 -8.15
CA PRO A 243 -21.12 2.35 -9.48
C PRO A 243 -20.12 1.79 -10.50
N LEU A 244 -20.61 1.09 -11.51
CA LEU A 244 -19.80 0.67 -12.66
C LEU A 244 -19.36 1.90 -13.48
N LEU A 245 -20.25 2.88 -13.63
CA LEU A 245 -20.00 4.18 -14.25
C LEU A 245 -20.64 5.29 -13.40
N ASP A 246 -19.84 6.30 -13.06
CA ASP A 246 -20.23 7.51 -12.32
C ASP A 246 -19.16 8.59 -12.50
N VAL A 247 -19.50 9.83 -12.15
CA VAL A 247 -18.61 11.00 -12.08
C VAL A 247 -18.08 11.13 -10.66
N GLY A 248 -16.75 11.12 -10.53
CA GLY A 248 -16.08 11.39 -9.27
C GLY A 248 -15.56 10.16 -8.54
N GLU A 249 -15.10 10.40 -7.31
CA GLU A 249 -14.48 9.39 -6.46
C GLU A 249 -15.53 8.80 -5.51
N PHE A 250 -15.70 7.48 -5.56
CA PHE A 250 -16.51 6.77 -4.58
C PHE A 250 -15.79 6.75 -3.24
N ARG A 251 -16.45 7.23 -2.19
CA ARG A 251 -15.94 7.24 -0.82
C ARG A 251 -16.78 6.33 0.06
N VAL A 252 -16.10 5.48 0.81
CA VAL A 252 -16.74 4.66 1.85
C VAL A 252 -17.03 5.56 3.05
N VAL A 253 -18.28 5.58 3.48
CA VAL A 253 -18.70 6.20 4.74
C VAL A 253 -18.53 5.15 5.84
N ASP A 254 -17.66 5.41 6.82
CA ASP A 254 -17.24 4.38 7.77
C ASP A 254 -18.39 3.86 8.66
N ASP A 255 -19.32 4.74 9.08
CA ASP A 255 -20.50 4.35 9.86
C ASP A 255 -21.45 3.45 9.07
N GLU A 256 -21.66 3.75 7.79
CA GLU A 256 -22.49 2.90 6.91
C GLU A 256 -21.85 1.55 6.65
N PHE A 257 -20.51 1.52 6.50
CA PHE A 257 -19.76 0.28 6.39
C PHE A 257 -19.87 -0.55 7.68
N ALA A 258 -19.72 0.08 8.84
CA ALA A 258 -19.86 -0.58 10.12
C ALA A 258 -21.26 -1.18 10.33
N ALA A 259 -22.32 -0.45 9.94
CA ALA A 259 -23.69 -0.94 9.99
C ALA A 259 -23.91 -2.15 9.05
N ALA A 260 -23.48 -2.04 7.78
CA ALA A 260 -23.60 -3.12 6.80
C ALA A 260 -22.79 -4.37 7.18
N LEU A 261 -21.67 -4.19 7.90
CA LEU A 261 -20.89 -5.29 8.46
C LEU A 261 -21.64 -5.96 9.62
N ALA A 262 -22.23 -5.18 10.53
CA ALA A 262 -22.99 -5.70 11.67
C ALA A 262 -24.20 -6.53 11.22
N GLU A 263 -24.93 -6.07 10.19
CA GLU A 263 -26.04 -6.83 9.58
C GLU A 263 -25.60 -8.20 9.07
N ARG A 264 -24.46 -8.26 8.38
CA ARG A 264 -23.92 -9.52 7.85
C ARG A 264 -23.41 -10.46 8.95
N ILE A 265 -22.86 -9.92 10.02
CA ILE A 265 -22.42 -10.68 11.18
C ILE A 265 -23.62 -11.40 11.84
N ALA A 266 -24.79 -10.76 11.90
CA ALA A 266 -25.97 -11.30 12.59
C ALA A 266 -26.45 -12.67 12.06
N GLY A 267 -26.19 -12.98 10.78
CA GLY A 267 -26.60 -14.24 10.15
C GLY A 267 -25.46 -15.24 9.90
N ALA A 268 -24.23 -14.91 10.29
CA ALA A 268 -23.07 -15.73 10.00
C ALA A 268 -22.70 -16.64 11.18
N SER A 269 -22.00 -17.73 10.89
CA SER A 269 -21.50 -18.71 11.86
C SER A 269 -20.00 -18.58 12.14
N SER A 270 -19.26 -17.86 11.29
CA SER A 270 -17.87 -17.46 11.54
C SER A 270 -17.53 -16.14 10.84
N ALA A 271 -16.50 -15.46 11.31
CA ALA A 271 -16.02 -14.22 10.69
C ALA A 271 -15.51 -14.44 9.27
N PHE A 272 -14.90 -15.60 9.01
CA PHE A 272 -14.49 -15.98 7.66
C PHE A 272 -15.69 -16.18 6.73
N GLN A 273 -16.77 -16.81 7.20
CA GLN A 273 -17.97 -17.02 6.41
C GLN A 273 -18.59 -15.70 5.96
N VAL A 274 -18.56 -14.64 6.80
CA VAL A 274 -19.01 -13.30 6.40
C VAL A 274 -18.30 -12.84 5.14
N VAL A 275 -16.96 -12.96 5.12
CA VAL A 275 -16.15 -12.58 3.96
C VAL A 275 -16.46 -13.48 2.78
N GLU A 276 -16.44 -14.80 2.96
CA GLU A 276 -16.66 -15.77 1.90
C GLU A 276 -18.00 -15.55 1.17
N VAL A 277 -19.10 -15.46 1.91
CA VAL A 277 -20.44 -15.24 1.33
C VAL A 277 -20.51 -13.89 0.63
N TRP A 278 -19.97 -12.83 1.24
CA TRP A 278 -20.01 -11.51 0.62
C TRP A 278 -19.16 -11.46 -0.66
N THR A 279 -18.02 -12.16 -0.71
CA THR A 279 -17.19 -12.24 -1.92
C THR A 279 -17.93 -12.91 -3.08
N GLN A 280 -18.73 -13.94 -2.80
CA GLN A 280 -19.55 -14.62 -3.81
C GLN A 280 -20.65 -13.69 -4.33
N GLN A 281 -21.28 -12.91 -3.45
CA GLN A 281 -22.31 -11.93 -3.83
C GLN A 281 -21.76 -10.82 -4.74
N VAL A 282 -20.52 -10.37 -4.52
CA VAL A 282 -19.90 -9.31 -5.34
C VAL A 282 -19.18 -9.82 -6.58
N GLU A 283 -19.06 -11.14 -6.77
CA GLU A 283 -18.37 -11.71 -7.94
C GLU A 283 -19.03 -11.33 -9.28
N PRO A 284 -20.37 -11.40 -9.45
CA PRO A 284 -21.02 -10.93 -10.67
C PRO A 284 -20.72 -9.46 -10.97
N ILE A 285 -20.68 -8.61 -9.93
CA ILE A 285 -20.38 -7.18 -10.06
C ILE A 285 -18.94 -6.97 -10.55
N GLN A 286 -17.97 -7.72 -10.02
CA GLN A 286 -16.58 -7.68 -10.49
C GLN A 286 -16.42 -8.18 -11.93
N ARG A 287 -17.20 -9.19 -12.34
CA ARG A 287 -17.20 -9.67 -13.72
C ARG A 287 -17.72 -8.56 -14.64
N ALA A 288 -18.84 -7.94 -14.29
CA ALA A 288 -19.40 -6.82 -15.04
C ALA A 288 -18.42 -5.64 -15.15
N ARG A 289 -17.78 -5.26 -14.03
CA ARG A 289 -16.80 -4.16 -14.03
C ARG A 289 -15.66 -4.41 -15.00
N ARG A 290 -15.10 -5.62 -15.00
CA ARG A 290 -14.03 -6.02 -15.93
C ARG A 290 -14.48 -6.06 -17.39
N GLU A 291 -15.72 -6.47 -17.63
CA GLU A 291 -16.30 -6.51 -18.98
C GLU A 291 -16.54 -5.10 -19.53
N LEU A 292 -16.96 -4.15 -18.68
CA LEU A 292 -17.22 -2.78 -19.12
C LEU A 292 -15.96 -1.89 -19.15
N GLU A 293 -14.94 -2.19 -18.35
CA GLU A 293 -13.71 -1.38 -18.19
C GLU A 293 -13.11 -0.86 -19.53
N PRO A 294 -12.97 -1.68 -20.59
CA PRO A 294 -12.41 -1.22 -21.87
C PRO A 294 -13.18 -0.06 -22.53
N PHE A 295 -14.49 0.05 -22.26
CA PHE A 295 -15.35 1.07 -22.86
C PHE A 295 -15.45 2.34 -22.01
N LEU A 296 -15.07 2.26 -20.73
CA LEU A 296 -15.07 3.39 -19.79
C LEU A 296 -13.82 4.27 -19.90
N GLU A 297 -12.84 3.84 -20.69
CA GLU A 297 -11.63 4.59 -21.02
C GLU A 297 -11.77 5.32 -22.37
N PRO A 298 -11.15 6.51 -22.52
CA PRO A 298 -11.19 7.25 -23.78
C PRO A 298 -10.64 6.40 -24.93
N PRO A 299 -11.29 6.39 -26.12
CA PRO A 299 -10.85 5.63 -27.29
C PRO A 299 -9.68 6.30 -28.01
N VAL A 300 -8.59 6.52 -27.30
CA VAL A 300 -7.36 7.14 -27.79
C VAL A 300 -6.16 6.28 -27.39
N SER A 301 -5.33 5.93 -28.37
CA SER A 301 -4.11 5.16 -28.15
C SER A 301 -3.03 5.99 -27.48
N LYS A 302 -2.08 5.31 -26.82
CA LYS A 302 -0.91 5.98 -26.22
C LYS A 302 -0.05 6.66 -27.30
N GLU A 303 0.00 6.07 -28.49
CA GLU A 303 0.73 6.55 -29.66
C GLU A 303 0.14 7.86 -30.16
N GLU A 304 -1.19 7.97 -30.27
CA GLU A 304 -1.88 9.21 -30.64
C GLU A 304 -1.58 10.34 -29.64
N VAL A 305 -1.59 10.02 -28.34
CA VAL A 305 -1.25 10.99 -27.29
C VAL A 305 0.21 11.44 -27.39
N LYS A 306 1.15 10.50 -27.60
CA LYS A 306 2.57 10.82 -27.76
C LYS A 306 2.82 11.68 -29.00
N THR A 307 2.23 11.32 -30.15
CA THR A 307 2.35 12.09 -31.39
C THR A 307 1.86 13.51 -31.20
N LEU A 308 0.69 13.67 -30.57
CA LEU A 308 0.16 15.00 -30.31
C LEU A 308 1.08 15.80 -29.37
N LEU A 309 1.56 15.21 -28.27
CA LEU A 309 2.50 15.90 -27.37
C LEU A 309 3.81 16.28 -28.07
N ALA A 310 4.32 15.45 -28.97
CA ALA A 310 5.51 15.75 -29.75
C ALA A 310 5.34 16.98 -30.65
N CYS A 311 4.16 17.15 -31.27
CA CYS A 311 3.84 18.33 -32.09
C CYS A 311 3.76 19.64 -31.30
N TYR A 312 3.44 19.58 -30.00
CA TYR A 312 3.20 20.76 -29.16
C TYR A 312 4.33 21.07 -28.17
N GLY A 313 5.47 20.36 -28.25
CA GLY A 313 6.62 20.58 -27.39
C GLY A 313 6.46 20.04 -25.96
N ASN A 314 7.53 20.09 -25.18
CA ASN A 314 7.68 19.32 -23.94
C ASN A 314 6.83 19.90 -22.78
N LEU A 315 5.64 19.34 -22.54
CA LEU A 315 4.70 19.66 -21.44
C LEU A 315 5.20 19.21 -20.04
N GLY A 316 6.50 19.32 -19.74
CA GLY A 316 7.07 18.85 -18.48
C GLY A 316 7.25 17.32 -18.39
N GLY A 317 7.48 16.66 -19.53
CA GLY A 317 7.79 15.22 -19.61
C GLY A 317 6.65 14.30 -19.14
N ALA A 318 7.00 13.23 -18.41
CA ALA A 318 6.04 12.19 -17.99
C ALA A 318 4.96 12.68 -16.99
N SER A 319 5.18 13.80 -16.31
CA SER A 319 4.18 14.39 -15.40
C SER A 319 3.04 15.03 -16.20
N GLY A 320 3.36 15.80 -17.24
CA GLY A 320 2.38 16.40 -18.14
C GLY A 320 1.53 15.37 -18.87
N LEU A 321 2.15 14.31 -19.40
CA LEU A 321 1.41 13.19 -20.03
C LEU A 321 0.36 12.59 -19.10
N ARG A 322 0.72 12.34 -17.83
CA ARG A 322 -0.21 11.79 -16.83
C ARG A 322 -1.34 12.77 -16.50
N GLY A 323 -1.02 14.06 -16.38
CA GLY A 323 -2.03 15.10 -16.15
C GLY A 323 -3.04 15.21 -17.30
N VAL A 324 -2.55 15.22 -18.54
CA VAL A 324 -3.39 15.26 -19.75
C VAL A 324 -4.30 14.02 -19.83
N LEU A 325 -3.74 12.82 -19.68
CA LEU A 325 -4.52 11.58 -19.71
C LEU A 325 -5.55 11.50 -18.59
N ARG A 326 -5.20 11.94 -17.37
CA ARG A 326 -6.13 12.01 -16.23
C ARG A 326 -7.31 12.93 -16.55
N THR A 327 -7.02 14.13 -17.05
CA THR A 327 -8.05 15.11 -17.42
C THR A 327 -8.94 14.59 -18.54
N LEU A 328 -8.37 13.94 -19.57
CA LEU A 328 -9.14 13.34 -20.66
C LEU A 328 -10.08 12.25 -20.16
N ARG A 329 -9.59 11.37 -19.26
CA ARG A 329 -10.42 10.33 -18.62
C ARG A 329 -11.56 10.92 -17.82
N GLU A 330 -11.30 11.95 -17.01
CA GLU A 330 -12.32 12.63 -16.22
C GLU A 330 -13.41 13.24 -17.13
N ARG A 331 -13.02 14.00 -18.16
CA ARG A 331 -13.97 14.60 -19.11
C ARG A 331 -14.73 13.54 -19.93
N TYR A 332 -14.07 12.47 -20.37
CA TYR A 332 -14.70 11.37 -21.09
C TYR A 332 -15.72 10.64 -20.22
N ARG A 333 -15.42 10.39 -18.94
CA ARG A 333 -16.37 9.75 -18.02
C ARG A 333 -17.59 10.64 -17.76
N ILE A 334 -17.41 11.94 -17.59
CA ILE A 334 -18.52 12.90 -17.51
C ILE A 334 -19.38 12.79 -18.75
N ARG A 335 -18.76 12.81 -19.93
CA ARG A 335 -19.48 12.69 -21.21
C ARG A 335 -20.24 11.38 -21.35
N LEU A 336 -19.66 10.26 -20.91
CA LEU A 336 -20.35 8.98 -20.89
C LEU A 336 -21.58 9.04 -19.97
N VAL A 337 -21.44 9.56 -18.75
CA VAL A 337 -22.55 9.68 -17.80
C VAL A 337 -23.66 10.59 -18.34
N GLU A 338 -23.34 11.68 -19.03
CA GLU A 338 -24.33 12.53 -19.70
C GLU A 338 -25.15 11.78 -20.76
N GLN A 339 -24.58 10.78 -21.41
CA GLN A 339 -25.22 10.05 -22.51
C GLN A 339 -25.98 8.80 -22.04
N VAL A 340 -25.43 8.04 -21.09
CA VAL A 340 -26.02 6.75 -20.66
C VAL A 340 -26.50 6.76 -19.20
N GLY A 341 -26.25 7.83 -18.46
CA GLY A 341 -26.52 7.92 -17.03
C GLY A 341 -25.49 7.18 -16.17
N VAL A 342 -25.69 7.26 -14.86
CA VAL A 342 -24.94 6.46 -13.88
C VAL A 342 -25.35 4.99 -14.03
N ILE A 343 -24.36 4.09 -14.02
CA ILE A 343 -24.60 2.65 -14.02
C ILE A 343 -24.33 2.13 -12.61
N PRO A 344 -25.36 1.92 -11.78
CA PRO A 344 -25.18 1.43 -10.42
C PRO A 344 -24.70 -0.03 -10.42
N ALA A 345 -24.01 -0.43 -9.35
CA ALA A 345 -23.51 -1.80 -9.19
C ALA A 345 -24.64 -2.85 -9.15
N SER A 346 -25.84 -2.49 -8.68
CA SER A 346 -27.00 -3.39 -8.64
C SER A 346 -27.45 -3.86 -10.02
N GLN A 347 -27.16 -3.12 -11.09
CA GLN A 347 -27.51 -3.48 -12.47
C GLN A 347 -26.47 -4.39 -13.14
N ALA A 348 -25.41 -4.75 -12.43
CA ALA A 348 -24.28 -5.52 -12.95
C ALA A 348 -24.62 -6.96 -13.35
N ALA A 349 -25.74 -7.55 -12.92
CA ALA A 349 -26.07 -8.93 -13.29
C ALA A 349 -27.01 -9.02 -14.50
N GLU A 350 -27.86 -8.02 -14.71
CA GLU A 350 -29.04 -8.17 -15.57
C GLU A 350 -28.83 -7.68 -17.01
N SER A 351 -27.81 -6.86 -17.27
CA SER A 351 -27.69 -6.17 -18.57
C SER A 351 -26.27 -5.95 -19.09
N VAL A 352 -25.23 -6.56 -18.52
CA VAL A 352 -23.82 -6.24 -18.86
C VAL A 352 -23.53 -6.36 -20.35
N ALA A 353 -23.93 -7.45 -20.99
CA ALA A 353 -23.67 -7.65 -22.41
C ALA A 353 -24.37 -6.61 -23.29
N GLN A 354 -25.58 -6.17 -22.90
CA GLN A 354 -26.28 -5.09 -23.58
C GLN A 354 -25.57 -3.75 -23.35
N ARG A 355 -25.22 -3.44 -22.09
CA ARG A 355 -24.47 -2.23 -21.74
C ARG A 355 -23.11 -2.16 -22.43
N ALA A 356 -22.41 -3.28 -22.55
CA ALA A 356 -21.16 -3.38 -23.29
C ALA A 356 -21.35 -3.01 -24.77
N ARG A 357 -22.42 -3.49 -25.42
CA ARG A 357 -22.74 -3.14 -26.82
C ARG A 357 -23.12 -1.67 -26.99
N GLU A 358 -23.92 -1.12 -26.07
CA GLU A 358 -24.28 0.30 -26.03
C GLU A 358 -23.03 1.18 -25.88
N LEU A 359 -22.18 0.87 -24.88
CA LEU A 359 -20.94 1.59 -24.62
C LEU A 359 -19.93 1.44 -25.76
N ALA A 360 -19.81 0.27 -26.39
CA ALA A 360 -18.95 0.08 -27.56
C ALA A 360 -19.39 0.91 -28.78
N THR A 361 -20.70 1.12 -28.94
CA THR A 361 -21.23 1.99 -30.00
C THR A 361 -20.95 3.44 -29.69
N LEU A 362 -21.27 3.87 -28.46
CA LEU A 362 -21.01 5.24 -28.01
C LEU A 362 -19.52 5.57 -28.04
N GLN A 363 -18.63 4.65 -27.67
CA GLN A 363 -17.19 4.85 -27.72
C GLN A 363 -16.70 5.12 -29.16
N ARG A 364 -17.27 4.42 -30.17
CA ARG A 364 -16.96 4.69 -31.58
C ARG A 364 -17.39 6.09 -32.00
N GLU A 365 -18.57 6.53 -31.56
CA GLU A 365 -19.12 7.86 -31.85
C GLU A 365 -18.33 8.97 -31.15
N LEU A 366 -17.88 8.74 -29.91
CA LEU A 366 -17.11 9.69 -29.12
C LEU A 366 -15.63 9.76 -29.50
N ARG A 367 -15.15 8.96 -30.45
CA ARG A 367 -13.71 8.95 -30.82
C ARG A 367 -13.23 10.27 -31.39
N SER A 368 -14.00 10.88 -32.30
CA SER A 368 -13.66 12.18 -32.87
C SER A 368 -13.64 13.27 -31.80
N TRP A 369 -14.64 13.25 -30.90
CA TRP A 369 -14.70 14.12 -29.73
C TRP A 369 -13.49 13.94 -28.82
N ALA A 370 -13.10 12.71 -28.49
CA ALA A 370 -11.99 12.43 -27.57
C ALA A 370 -10.64 12.92 -28.12
N LEU A 371 -10.42 12.79 -29.44
CA LEU A 371 -9.23 13.32 -30.10
C LEU A 371 -9.18 14.85 -30.09
N GLU A 372 -10.33 15.51 -30.29
CA GLU A 372 -10.42 16.97 -30.23
C GLU A 372 -10.28 17.50 -28.80
N GLU A 373 -10.88 16.80 -27.82
CA GLU A 373 -10.77 17.15 -26.41
C GLU A 373 -9.33 16.97 -25.91
N LEU A 374 -8.62 15.93 -26.38
CA LEU A 374 -7.20 15.76 -26.11
C LEU A 374 -6.38 16.95 -26.63
N ARG A 375 -6.66 17.44 -27.84
CA ARG A 375 -6.01 18.66 -28.39
C ARG A 375 -6.27 19.87 -27.52
N ARG A 376 -7.53 20.07 -27.12
CA ARG A 376 -7.94 21.17 -26.25
C ARG A 376 -7.20 21.13 -24.91
N ILE A 377 -7.16 19.98 -24.24
CA ILE A 377 -6.46 19.82 -22.96
C ILE A 377 -4.97 20.13 -23.12
N VAL A 378 -4.34 19.66 -24.20
CA VAL A 378 -2.92 19.95 -24.48
C VAL A 378 -2.69 21.46 -24.66
N ILE A 379 -3.57 22.17 -25.36
CA ILE A 379 -3.49 23.62 -25.54
C ILE A 379 -3.71 24.35 -24.20
N GLU A 380 -4.74 23.99 -23.44
CA GLU A 380 -5.05 24.55 -22.11
C GLU A 380 -3.87 24.39 -21.14
N SER A 381 -3.24 23.20 -21.13
CA SER A 381 -2.09 22.88 -20.28
C SER A 381 -0.83 23.68 -20.62
N ARG A 382 -0.77 24.32 -21.81
CA ARG A 382 0.30 25.29 -22.16
C ARG A 382 -0.03 26.70 -21.70
N ALA A 383 -1.30 27.08 -21.71
CA ALA A 383 -1.75 28.42 -21.34
C ALA A 383 -1.78 28.63 -19.82
N ALA A 384 -2.01 27.56 -19.05
CA ALA A 384 -1.88 27.54 -17.59
C ALA A 384 -1.32 26.18 -17.15
N PRO A 385 -0.27 26.12 -16.30
CA PRO A 385 0.20 24.85 -15.75
C PRO A 385 -0.95 24.18 -14.98
N LEU A 386 -1.25 22.91 -15.30
CA LEU A 386 -2.31 22.16 -14.62
C LEU A 386 -2.07 22.15 -13.09
N PRO A 387 -3.12 22.25 -12.25
CA PRO A 387 -2.96 22.17 -10.80
C PRO A 387 -2.25 20.86 -10.43
N GLY A 388 -1.07 21.00 -9.84
CA GLY A 388 -0.13 19.91 -9.55
C GLY A 388 1.27 20.09 -10.17
N THR A 389 1.47 21.03 -11.09
CA THR A 389 2.81 21.42 -11.58
C THR A 389 3.28 22.70 -10.91
N SER A 390 3.60 22.65 -9.61
CA SER A 390 4.39 23.71 -8.99
C SER A 390 5.83 23.59 -9.48
N GLN A 391 6.17 24.31 -10.55
CA GLN A 391 7.56 24.72 -10.74
C GLN A 391 7.82 25.81 -9.71
N VAL A 392 8.65 25.50 -8.72
CA VAL A 392 9.29 26.51 -7.89
C VAL A 392 10.24 27.27 -8.82
N SER A 393 9.79 28.41 -9.33
CA SER A 393 10.67 29.36 -9.99
C SER A 393 11.59 29.96 -8.93
N HIS A 394 12.88 29.67 -9.04
CA HIS A 394 13.92 30.36 -8.29
C HIS A 394 14.13 31.74 -8.92
N THR A 395 13.82 32.77 -8.15
CA THR A 395 14.61 34.01 -8.08
C THR A 395 15.16 34.12 -6.68
#